data_AF-A0A5W7ENE1-F1
#
_entry.id   AF-A0A5W7ENE1-F1
#
_cell.length_a   1.000
_cell.length_b   1.000
_cell.length_c   1.000
_cell.angle_alpha   90.00
_cell.angle_beta   90.00
_cell.angle_gamma   90.00
#
_symmetry.space_group_name_H-M   'P 1'
#
loop_
_entity.id
_entity.type
_entity.pdbx_description
1 polymer ?
#
loop_
_entity_poly.entity_id
_entity_poly.type
_entity_poly.pdbx_seq_one_letter_code
_entity_poly.pdbx_strand_id
1 'polypeptide(L)'
;MSIHKEHGFLYCKTKKDVQECITAGFDINSLIYAGRNALFNNRHTSAVKAMIEEGMRLDHTDHYGNNALFTNDSPKILNLLIDSGINIHHTNNNGENCLFSHNFDRKNAETLIKAGVDIHHTDNNGQTLLYKTFSKVYFDYWVNKGCDLNHRDKYGNTVLDLSGRKGHIYDFIAMALTRHLDKIDTPPTLFKHLSIESLPLLALLHKKGIHFTVDQHCTFSLYVREMKAFFVELKSYTDIGHVQFYNMDNKHIGSYTGIETVKWFIRNGIRIDDEILIERSDADKIFGYIAGRDKKELFKVIKSEIIQSPKRKRI
;
A
#
# COMPACT_ATOMS: atom_id res chain seq x y z
N MET A 1 -6.50 44.40 -33.47
CA MET A 1 -6.01 43.96 -32.14
C MET A 1 -6.61 42.58 -31.88
N SER A 2 -6.01 41.55 -32.47
CA SER A 2 -6.62 40.21 -32.65
C SER A 2 -6.11 39.26 -31.57
N ILE A 3 -7.03 38.74 -30.72
CA ILE A 3 -7.12 37.49 -29.93
C ILE A 3 -5.84 36.85 -29.30
N HIS A 4 -4.64 37.08 -29.82
CA HIS A 4 -3.36 36.56 -29.32
C HIS A 4 -2.82 37.29 -28.07
N LYS A 5 -3.44 38.39 -27.64
CA LYS A 5 -3.00 39.14 -26.46
C LYS A 5 -3.30 38.47 -25.12
N GLU A 6 -4.11 37.42 -25.08
CA GLU A 6 -4.46 36.69 -23.85
C GLU A 6 -3.72 35.34 -23.70
N HIS A 7 -2.89 34.96 -24.68
CA HIS A 7 -2.32 33.62 -24.77
C HIS A 7 -0.78 33.67 -24.76
N GLY A 8 -0.19 33.94 -23.59
CA GLY A 8 1.26 33.88 -23.39
C GLY A 8 1.87 32.51 -23.72
N PHE A 9 3.15 32.29 -23.37
CA PHE A 9 3.94 31.12 -23.79
C PHE A 9 3.29 29.75 -23.54
N LEU A 10 2.35 29.64 -22.59
CA LEU A 10 1.59 28.42 -22.32
C LEU A 10 0.93 27.81 -23.57
N TYR A 11 0.38 28.64 -24.46
CA TYR A 11 -0.43 28.16 -25.59
C TYR A 11 0.32 28.09 -26.92
N CYS A 12 1.60 28.46 -26.93
CA CYS A 12 2.41 28.36 -28.13
C CYS A 12 2.49 26.91 -28.61
N LYS A 13 2.29 26.71 -29.91
CA LYS A 13 2.37 25.42 -30.60
C LYS A 13 3.57 25.37 -31.53
N THR A 14 4.02 26.52 -32.01
CA THR A 14 5.11 26.64 -32.98
C THR A 14 6.19 27.60 -32.52
N LYS A 15 7.35 27.55 -33.17
CA LYS A 15 8.41 28.56 -33.01
C LYS A 15 7.92 29.97 -33.37
N LYS A 16 7.03 30.08 -34.36
CA LYS A 16 6.44 31.35 -34.76
C LYS A 16 5.61 31.97 -33.64
N ASP A 17 4.81 31.15 -32.95
CA ASP A 17 3.99 31.62 -31.82
C ASP A 17 4.88 32.18 -30.69
N VAL A 18 6.01 31.51 -30.42
CA VAL A 18 7.01 31.97 -29.42
C VAL A 18 7.60 33.32 -29.83
N GLN A 19 8.00 33.47 -31.10
CA GLN A 19 8.52 34.74 -31.63
C GLN A 19 7.50 35.86 -31.60
N GLU A 20 6.22 35.56 -31.90
CA GLU A 20 5.11 36.52 -31.80
C GLU A 20 4.91 36.99 -30.36
N CYS A 21 5.00 36.08 -29.37
CA CYS A 21 4.95 36.45 -27.95
C CYS A 21 6.14 37.34 -27.53
N ILE A 22 7.37 37.00 -27.94
CA ILE A 22 8.55 37.81 -27.63
C ILE A 22 8.43 39.21 -28.26
N THR A 23 8.01 39.29 -29.53
CA THR A 23 7.81 40.56 -30.25
C THR A 23 6.71 41.42 -29.61
N ALA A 24 5.68 40.78 -29.05
CA ALA A 24 4.62 41.45 -28.31
C ALA A 24 5.05 41.90 -26.89
N GLY A 25 6.29 41.62 -26.47
CA GLY A 25 6.85 42.07 -25.20
C GLY A 25 6.49 41.20 -23.99
N PHE A 26 6.04 39.96 -24.20
CA PHE A 26 5.80 39.03 -23.11
C PHE A 26 7.13 38.56 -22.49
N ASP A 27 7.20 38.54 -21.15
CA ASP A 27 8.31 37.93 -20.43
C ASP A 27 8.33 36.40 -20.65
N ILE A 28 9.42 35.89 -21.21
CA ILE A 28 9.66 34.46 -21.48
C ILE A 28 9.58 33.62 -20.20
N ASN A 29 9.84 34.21 -19.03
CA ASN A 29 9.75 33.55 -17.73
C ASN A 29 8.45 33.87 -16.98
N SER A 30 7.45 34.42 -17.66
CA SER A 30 6.14 34.66 -17.06
C SER A 30 5.54 33.39 -16.46
N LEU A 31 4.97 33.56 -15.28
CA LEU A 31 4.34 32.49 -14.52
C LEU A 31 2.83 32.49 -14.74
N ILE A 32 2.25 31.30 -14.70
CA ILE A 32 0.81 31.04 -14.73
C ILE A 32 0.34 30.57 -13.35
N TYR A 33 -0.87 30.00 -13.29
CA TYR A 33 -1.43 29.41 -12.07
C TYR A 33 -0.48 28.39 -11.41
N ALA A 34 -0.50 28.37 -10.08
CA ALA A 34 0.37 27.56 -9.21
C ALA A 34 1.87 27.84 -9.37
N GLY A 35 2.24 29.00 -9.93
CA GLY A 35 3.62 29.42 -10.09
C GLY A 35 4.37 28.59 -11.12
N ARG A 36 3.73 28.15 -12.20
CA ARG A 36 4.36 27.37 -13.27
C ARG A 36 4.81 28.28 -14.41
N ASN A 37 5.91 27.97 -15.09
CA ASN A 37 6.20 28.56 -16.41
C ASN A 37 5.61 27.66 -17.53
N ALA A 38 5.78 28.03 -18.79
CA ALA A 38 5.18 27.32 -19.92
C ALA A 38 5.68 25.87 -20.09
N LEU A 39 6.90 25.53 -19.64
CA LEU A 39 7.49 24.19 -19.81
C LEU A 39 6.68 23.09 -19.11
N PHE A 40 5.99 23.41 -18.02
CA PHE A 40 5.31 22.43 -17.18
C PHE A 40 4.21 21.67 -17.91
N ASN A 41 3.45 22.34 -18.78
CA ASN A 41 2.24 21.79 -19.39
C ASN A 41 2.18 21.96 -20.91
N ASN A 42 3.18 22.59 -21.54
CA ASN A 42 3.18 22.70 -22.99
C ASN A 42 3.42 21.32 -23.64
N ARG A 43 2.60 21.00 -24.64
CA ARG A 43 2.58 19.70 -25.33
C ARG A 43 3.21 19.72 -26.72
N HIS A 44 3.74 20.87 -27.14
CA HIS A 44 4.27 21.08 -28.47
C HIS A 44 5.79 21.19 -28.44
N THR A 45 6.48 20.11 -28.83
CA THR A 45 7.94 20.02 -28.82
C THR A 45 8.62 21.18 -29.57
N SER A 46 8.05 21.65 -30.68
CA SER A 46 8.56 22.80 -31.44
C SER A 46 8.51 24.10 -30.67
N ALA A 47 7.43 24.34 -29.91
CA ALA A 47 7.29 25.53 -29.09
C ALA A 47 8.20 25.46 -27.86
N VAL A 48 8.22 24.31 -27.16
CA VAL A 48 9.11 24.11 -26.01
C VAL A 48 10.57 24.29 -26.40
N LYS A 49 11.00 23.73 -27.54
CA LYS A 49 12.37 23.90 -28.04
C LYS A 49 12.70 25.37 -28.29
N ALA A 50 11.80 26.09 -28.97
CA ALA A 50 11.98 27.52 -29.21
C ALA A 50 12.03 28.32 -27.89
N MET A 51 11.19 28.03 -26.91
CA MET A 51 11.24 28.71 -25.61
C MET A 51 12.58 28.51 -24.90
N ILE A 52 13.13 27.30 -24.92
CA ILE A 52 14.44 27.00 -24.33
C ILE A 52 15.55 27.73 -25.10
N GLU A 53 15.53 27.71 -26.44
CA GLU A 53 16.47 28.45 -27.30
C GLU A 53 16.46 29.96 -27.01
N GLU A 54 15.29 30.52 -26.67
CA GLU A 54 15.08 31.94 -26.33
C GLU A 54 15.32 32.24 -24.84
N GLY A 55 15.87 31.31 -24.06
CA GLY A 55 16.32 31.54 -22.69
C GLY A 55 15.27 31.32 -21.59
N MET A 56 14.21 30.54 -21.86
CA MET A 56 13.29 30.12 -20.80
C MET A 56 14.02 29.30 -19.73
N ARG A 57 13.83 29.67 -18.47
CA ARG A 57 14.47 29.05 -17.31
C ARG A 57 14.01 27.60 -17.09
N LEU A 58 14.98 26.69 -16.98
CA LEU A 58 14.76 25.27 -16.67
C LEU A 58 14.70 24.98 -15.16
N ASP A 59 15.26 25.87 -14.35
CA ASP A 59 15.39 25.73 -12.89
C ASP A 59 14.14 26.20 -12.12
N HIS A 60 13.12 26.69 -12.83
CA HIS A 60 11.90 27.20 -12.21
C HIS A 60 11.08 26.07 -11.57
N THR A 61 10.55 26.34 -10.37
CA THR A 61 9.71 25.40 -9.63
C THR A 61 8.31 25.96 -9.36
N ASP A 62 7.30 25.10 -9.38
CA ASP A 62 5.92 25.45 -8.99
C ASP A 62 5.76 25.57 -7.46
N HIS A 63 4.56 25.93 -6.98
CA HIS A 63 4.30 26.08 -5.54
C HIS A 63 4.47 24.79 -4.73
N TYR A 64 4.50 23.63 -5.38
CA TYR A 64 4.78 22.34 -4.75
C TYR A 64 6.27 21.98 -4.79
N GLY A 65 7.10 22.89 -5.31
CA GLY A 65 8.52 22.66 -5.51
C GLY A 65 8.81 21.74 -6.69
N ASN A 66 7.86 21.46 -7.58
CA ASN A 66 8.13 20.62 -8.75
C ASN A 66 8.84 21.42 -9.84
N ASN A 67 9.82 20.84 -10.54
CA ASN A 67 10.26 21.37 -11.83
C ASN A 67 9.41 20.79 -12.98
N ALA A 68 9.68 21.19 -14.23
CA ALA A 68 8.86 20.80 -15.38
C ALA A 68 8.82 19.27 -15.66
N LEU A 69 9.79 18.47 -15.18
CA LEU A 69 9.79 17.02 -15.38
C LEU A 69 8.65 16.31 -14.64
N PHE A 70 8.13 16.89 -13.56
CA PHE A 70 7.09 16.27 -12.73
C PHE A 70 5.73 16.23 -13.44
N THR A 71 5.44 17.22 -14.30
CA THR A 71 4.10 17.38 -14.87
C THR A 71 4.03 17.16 -16.36
N ASN A 72 5.15 17.25 -17.08
CA ASN A 72 5.10 17.10 -18.53
C ASN A 72 4.82 15.64 -18.94
N ASP A 73 3.77 15.43 -19.73
CA ASP A 73 3.22 14.12 -20.05
C ASP A 73 3.76 13.51 -21.38
N SER A 74 4.74 14.17 -22.01
CA SER A 74 5.27 13.77 -23.31
C SER A 74 6.72 13.31 -23.22
N PRO A 75 7.03 12.04 -23.56
CA PRO A 75 8.41 11.53 -23.61
C PRO A 75 9.33 12.36 -24.50
N LYS A 76 8.82 12.92 -25.59
CA LYS A 76 9.60 13.77 -26.50
C LYS A 76 10.02 15.07 -25.82
N ILE A 77 9.14 15.63 -24.99
CA ILE A 77 9.41 16.88 -24.28
C ILE A 77 10.26 16.60 -23.05
N LEU A 78 10.03 15.50 -22.33
CA LEU A 78 10.92 15.06 -21.26
C LEU A 78 12.36 14.92 -21.75
N ASN A 79 12.59 14.19 -22.85
CA ASN A 79 13.93 14.09 -23.45
C ASN A 79 14.50 15.47 -23.82
N LEU A 80 13.71 16.34 -24.46
CA LEU A 80 14.16 17.69 -24.79
C LEU A 80 14.58 18.49 -23.55
N LEU A 81 13.80 18.45 -22.47
CA LEU A 81 14.13 19.14 -21.22
C LEU A 81 15.41 18.57 -20.59
N ILE A 82 15.55 17.25 -20.57
CA ILE A 82 16.74 16.53 -20.08
C ILE A 82 17.98 16.90 -20.90
N ASP A 83 17.90 16.81 -22.22
CA ASP A 83 19.00 17.16 -23.15
C ASP A 83 19.39 18.64 -23.04
N SER A 84 18.45 19.49 -22.62
CA SER A 84 18.68 20.91 -22.37
C SER A 84 19.28 21.22 -20.99
N GLY A 85 19.48 20.20 -20.14
CA GLY A 85 20.16 20.35 -18.85
C GLY A 85 19.23 20.66 -17.67
N ILE A 86 17.94 20.35 -17.74
CA ILE A 86 17.06 20.44 -16.56
C ILE A 86 17.59 19.50 -15.45
N ASN A 87 17.48 19.91 -14.18
CA ASN A 87 17.94 19.09 -13.07
C ASN A 87 17.07 17.84 -12.89
N ILE A 88 17.61 16.68 -13.27
CA ILE A 88 16.94 15.37 -13.13
C ILE A 88 16.93 14.85 -11.68
N HIS A 89 17.79 15.38 -10.82
CA HIS A 89 17.90 15.02 -9.40
C HIS A 89 17.06 15.94 -8.50
N HIS A 90 16.22 16.79 -9.09
CA HIS A 90 15.37 17.71 -8.35
C HIS A 90 14.32 16.98 -7.51
N THR A 91 14.08 17.47 -6.30
CA THR A 91 13.03 16.99 -5.41
C THR A 91 12.02 18.08 -5.10
N ASN A 92 10.75 17.70 -5.03
CA ASN A 92 9.67 18.61 -4.65
C ASN A 92 9.59 18.82 -3.13
N ASN A 93 8.58 19.58 -2.66
CA ASN A 93 8.41 19.88 -1.24
C ASN A 93 8.13 18.64 -0.35
N ASN A 94 7.69 17.53 -0.95
CA ASN A 94 7.54 16.25 -0.27
C ASN A 94 8.82 15.42 -0.27
N GLY A 95 9.91 15.94 -0.84
CA GLY A 95 11.16 15.19 -1.05
C GLY A 95 11.05 14.17 -2.17
N GLU A 96 10.04 14.23 -3.03
CA GLU A 96 9.85 13.27 -4.12
C GLU A 96 10.62 13.71 -5.36
N ASN A 97 11.22 12.77 -6.10
CA ASN A 97 11.68 13.02 -7.46
C ASN A 97 10.53 12.89 -8.47
N CYS A 98 10.79 13.18 -9.75
CA CYS A 98 9.73 13.22 -10.77
C CYS A 98 9.07 11.85 -11.06
N LEU A 99 9.70 10.71 -10.76
CA LEU A 99 9.08 9.39 -10.96
C LEU A 99 7.83 9.20 -10.09
N PHE A 100 7.74 9.88 -8.94
CA PHE A 100 6.55 9.88 -8.09
C PHE A 100 5.31 10.41 -8.80
N SER A 101 5.47 11.38 -9.69
CA SER A 101 4.35 11.93 -10.49
C SER A 101 4.05 11.10 -11.75
N HIS A 102 4.99 10.27 -12.20
CA HIS A 102 4.85 9.38 -13.36
C HIS A 102 4.66 7.90 -12.98
N ASN A 103 4.25 7.63 -11.73
CA ASN A 103 4.15 6.27 -11.21
C ASN A 103 3.08 5.41 -11.89
N PHE A 104 2.15 6.05 -12.60
CA PHE A 104 1.11 5.43 -13.44
C PHE A 104 1.29 5.74 -14.95
N ASP A 105 2.49 6.10 -15.39
CA ASP A 105 2.82 6.26 -16.82
C ASP A 105 4.15 5.57 -17.13
N ARG A 106 4.07 4.36 -17.72
CA ARG A 106 5.25 3.56 -18.07
C ARG A 106 6.16 4.27 -19.08
N LYS A 107 5.59 5.01 -20.03
CA LYS A 107 6.35 5.58 -21.15
C LYS A 107 7.20 6.75 -20.67
N ASN A 108 6.63 7.60 -19.80
CA ASN A 108 7.37 8.69 -19.17
C ASN A 108 8.35 8.14 -18.13
N ALA A 109 7.93 7.19 -17.30
CA ALA A 109 8.83 6.51 -16.35
C ALA A 109 10.06 5.91 -17.06
N GLU A 110 9.89 5.20 -18.18
CA GLU A 110 11.02 4.64 -18.93
C GLU A 110 11.97 5.72 -19.47
N THR A 111 11.43 6.87 -19.89
CA THR A 111 12.24 7.99 -20.37
C THR A 111 13.10 8.56 -19.24
N LEU A 112 12.48 8.79 -18.08
CA LEU A 112 13.14 9.32 -16.89
C LEU A 112 14.18 8.35 -16.31
N ILE A 113 13.86 7.05 -16.23
CA ILE A 113 14.80 6.02 -15.77
C ILE A 113 16.01 5.93 -16.70
N LYS A 114 15.80 5.96 -18.03
CA LYS A 114 16.91 5.94 -19.02
C LYS A 114 17.82 7.17 -18.89
N ALA A 115 17.26 8.29 -18.46
CA ALA A 115 18.01 9.51 -18.19
C ALA A 115 18.75 9.50 -16.84
N GLY A 116 18.60 8.45 -16.02
CA GLY A 116 19.30 8.31 -14.75
C GLY A 116 18.55 8.87 -13.54
N VAL A 117 17.23 9.13 -13.64
CA VAL A 117 16.43 9.45 -12.46
C VAL A 117 16.39 8.24 -11.53
N ASP A 118 16.72 8.46 -10.25
CA ASP A 118 16.87 7.39 -9.27
C ASP A 118 15.52 6.71 -8.95
N ILE A 119 15.44 5.42 -9.25
CA ILE A 119 14.28 4.57 -8.95
C ILE A 119 14.16 4.18 -7.47
N HIS A 120 15.26 4.29 -6.71
CA HIS A 120 15.32 3.97 -5.28
C HIS A 120 15.10 5.19 -4.39
N HIS A 121 14.85 6.35 -4.99
CA HIS A 121 14.63 7.60 -4.27
C HIS A 121 13.50 7.49 -3.24
N THR A 122 13.72 8.10 -2.08
CA THR A 122 12.74 8.15 -0.99
C THR A 122 12.25 9.57 -0.75
N ASP A 123 10.96 9.71 -0.47
CA ASP A 123 10.37 10.99 -0.06
C ASP A 123 10.79 11.40 1.38
N ASN A 124 10.26 12.51 1.89
CA ASN A 124 10.54 13.03 3.25
C ASN A 124 10.07 12.08 4.38
N ASN A 125 9.28 11.06 4.07
CA ASN A 125 8.91 9.99 5.01
C ASN A 125 9.82 8.76 4.89
N GLY A 126 10.85 8.82 4.04
CA GLY A 126 11.65 7.67 3.70
C GLY A 126 10.87 6.66 2.85
N GLN A 127 9.78 7.06 2.17
CA GLN A 127 8.97 6.12 1.39
C GLN A 127 9.42 6.09 -0.07
N THR A 128 9.60 4.90 -0.63
CA THR A 128 9.83 4.72 -2.07
C THR A 128 8.52 4.85 -2.85
N LEU A 129 8.62 4.85 -4.17
CA LEU A 129 7.48 4.92 -5.09
C LEU A 129 6.41 3.85 -4.87
N LEU A 130 6.79 2.66 -4.38
CA LEU A 130 5.87 1.55 -4.14
C LEU A 130 4.81 1.89 -3.08
N TYR A 131 5.13 2.78 -2.14
CA TYR A 131 4.21 3.25 -1.11
C TYR A 131 3.03 4.08 -1.65
N LYS A 132 3.11 4.56 -2.90
CA LYS A 132 2.11 5.42 -3.54
C LYS A 132 1.49 4.79 -4.79
N THR A 133 1.83 3.54 -5.10
CA THR A 133 1.42 2.87 -6.34
C THR A 133 0.35 1.82 -6.08
N PHE A 134 -0.93 2.18 -6.25
CA PHE A 134 -2.07 1.29 -5.98
C PHE A 134 -2.73 0.78 -7.26
N SER A 135 -1.91 0.34 -8.22
CA SER A 135 -2.35 -0.30 -9.45
C SER A 135 -1.48 -1.51 -9.74
N LYS A 136 -2.10 -2.67 -9.96
CA LYS A 136 -1.38 -3.94 -10.16
C LYS A 136 -0.36 -3.84 -11.27
N VAL A 137 -0.77 -3.28 -12.40
CA VAL A 137 0.04 -3.16 -13.61
C VAL A 137 1.29 -2.32 -13.37
N TYR A 138 1.18 -1.24 -12.61
CA TYR A 138 2.30 -0.34 -12.34
C TYR A 138 3.16 -0.83 -11.17
N PHE A 139 2.56 -1.32 -10.09
CA PHE A 139 3.30 -1.88 -8.96
C PHE A 139 4.17 -3.07 -9.41
N ASP A 140 3.59 -4.03 -10.15
CA ASP A 140 4.34 -5.17 -10.69
C ASP A 140 5.46 -4.69 -11.64
N TYR A 141 5.25 -3.60 -12.39
CA TYR A 141 6.27 -3.00 -13.24
C TYR A 141 7.44 -2.41 -12.43
N TRP A 142 7.16 -1.63 -11.38
CA TRP A 142 8.19 -1.01 -10.54
C TRP A 142 9.02 -2.06 -9.79
N VAL A 143 8.38 -3.09 -9.25
CA VAL A 143 9.08 -4.25 -8.66
C VAL A 143 9.98 -4.95 -9.69
N ASN A 144 9.52 -5.09 -10.94
CA ASN A 144 10.33 -5.67 -12.01
C ASN A 144 11.47 -4.78 -12.50
N LYS A 145 11.37 -3.46 -12.29
CA LYS A 145 12.45 -2.50 -12.53
C LYS A 145 13.45 -2.40 -11.39
N GLY A 146 13.23 -3.11 -10.28
CA GLY A 146 14.15 -3.19 -9.16
C GLY A 146 13.78 -2.30 -7.97
N CYS A 147 12.59 -1.68 -7.93
CA CYS A 147 12.13 -1.04 -6.70
C CYS A 147 12.11 -2.08 -5.56
N ASP A 148 12.71 -1.72 -4.43
CA ASP A 148 12.82 -2.61 -3.29
C ASP A 148 11.48 -2.74 -2.55
N LEU A 149 10.97 -3.97 -2.50
CA LEU A 149 9.76 -4.33 -1.76
C LEU A 149 10.00 -4.46 -0.24
N ASN A 150 11.25 -4.65 0.17
CA ASN A 150 11.66 -4.78 1.58
C ASN A 150 11.94 -3.43 2.22
N HIS A 151 11.91 -2.35 1.44
CA HIS A 151 12.21 -1.02 1.91
C HIS A 151 11.37 -0.68 3.15
N ARG A 152 11.99 0.00 4.10
CA ARG A 152 11.34 0.48 5.31
C ARG A 152 11.39 2.00 5.34
N ASP A 153 10.25 2.59 5.63
CA ASP A 153 10.17 4.04 5.82
C ASP A 153 10.93 4.49 7.07
N LYS A 154 10.97 5.81 7.33
CA LYS A 154 11.69 6.36 8.50
C LYS A 154 11.15 5.87 9.85
N TYR A 155 9.99 5.22 9.87
CA TYR A 155 9.36 4.65 11.07
C TYR A 155 9.53 3.12 11.13
N GLY A 156 10.29 2.53 10.21
CA GLY A 156 10.52 1.09 10.13
C GLY A 156 9.40 0.31 9.45
N ASN A 157 8.40 0.96 8.84
CA ASN A 157 7.25 0.29 8.24
C ASN A 157 7.51 -0.08 6.78
N THR A 158 7.14 -1.30 6.40
CA THR A 158 7.04 -1.73 4.99
C THR A 158 5.76 -1.20 4.33
N VAL A 159 5.61 -1.40 3.03
CA VAL A 159 4.37 -1.03 2.31
C VAL A 159 3.14 -1.77 2.89
N LEU A 160 3.30 -3.02 3.36
CA LEU A 160 2.23 -3.79 3.98
C LEU A 160 1.81 -3.20 5.33
N ASP A 161 2.76 -2.75 6.15
CA ASP A 161 2.47 -2.22 7.50
C ASP A 161 1.55 -1.00 7.47
N LEU A 162 1.72 -0.11 6.48
CA LEU A 162 0.91 1.11 6.34
C LEU A 162 -0.46 0.85 5.72
N SER A 163 -0.61 -0.27 5.00
CA SER A 163 -1.82 -0.59 4.25
C SER A 163 -2.99 -1.04 5.15
N GLY A 164 -2.72 -1.58 6.34
CA GLY A 164 -3.73 -2.14 7.26
C GLY A 164 -4.81 -1.16 7.72
N ARG A 165 -4.60 0.17 7.58
CA ARG A 165 -5.62 1.19 7.91
C ARG A 165 -6.70 1.34 6.83
N LYS A 166 -6.46 0.81 5.63
CA LYS A 166 -7.35 0.90 4.47
C LYS A 166 -7.45 -0.48 3.83
N GLY A 167 -8.50 -1.25 4.15
CA GLY A 167 -8.63 -2.66 3.76
C GLY A 167 -8.31 -2.94 2.28
N HIS A 168 -8.84 -2.15 1.34
CA HIS A 168 -8.56 -2.33 -0.09
C HIS A 168 -7.08 -2.14 -0.48
N ILE A 169 -6.34 -1.27 0.23
CA ILE A 169 -4.90 -1.11 0.01
C ILE A 169 -4.16 -2.31 0.58
N TYR A 170 -4.56 -2.79 1.75
CA TYR A 170 -3.97 -3.98 2.35
C TYR A 170 -4.14 -5.20 1.45
N ASP A 171 -5.35 -5.44 0.95
CA ASP A 171 -5.65 -6.52 0.01
C ASP A 171 -4.75 -6.43 -1.22
N PHE A 172 -4.66 -5.24 -1.80
CA PHE A 172 -3.80 -4.99 -2.96
C PHE A 172 -2.34 -5.36 -2.70
N ILE A 173 -1.78 -4.91 -1.57
CA ILE A 173 -0.38 -5.16 -1.22
C ILE A 173 -0.16 -6.63 -0.87
N ALA A 174 -1.04 -7.26 -0.08
CA ALA A 174 -0.93 -8.68 0.25
C ALA A 174 -0.93 -9.57 -1.01
N MET A 175 -1.82 -9.27 -1.97
CA MET A 175 -1.82 -9.94 -3.27
C MET A 175 -0.52 -9.66 -4.06
N ALA A 176 0.02 -8.46 -3.99
CA ALA A 176 1.28 -8.11 -4.65
C ALA A 176 2.48 -8.87 -4.07
N LEU A 177 2.60 -8.92 -2.74
CA LEU A 177 3.63 -9.70 -2.07
C LEU A 177 3.50 -11.20 -2.37
N THR A 178 2.27 -11.71 -2.50
CA THR A 178 2.05 -13.11 -2.93
C THR A 178 2.66 -13.39 -4.31
N ARG A 179 2.55 -12.44 -5.26
CA ARG A 179 3.07 -12.58 -6.63
C ARG A 179 4.57 -12.44 -6.74
N HIS A 180 5.20 -11.67 -5.85
CA HIS A 180 6.62 -11.29 -5.90
C HIS A 180 7.40 -11.79 -4.69
N LEU A 181 6.94 -12.84 -3.99
CA LEU A 181 7.56 -13.32 -2.76
C LEU A 181 9.03 -13.74 -2.98
N ASP A 182 9.39 -14.16 -4.18
CA ASP A 182 10.76 -14.47 -4.60
C ASP A 182 11.70 -13.26 -4.60
N LYS A 183 11.16 -12.04 -4.55
CA LYS A 183 11.90 -10.77 -4.52
C LYS A 183 11.91 -10.11 -3.14
N ILE A 184 11.41 -10.80 -2.12
CA ILE A 184 11.31 -10.30 -0.76
C ILE A 184 12.37 -11.02 0.09
N ASP A 185 13.48 -10.34 0.38
CA ASP A 185 14.58 -10.87 1.18
C ASP A 185 14.14 -11.11 2.63
N THR A 186 13.30 -10.22 3.17
CA THR A 186 12.72 -10.33 4.51
C THR A 186 11.20 -10.37 4.43
N PRO A 187 10.59 -11.55 4.20
CA PRO A 187 9.14 -11.71 4.14
C PRO A 187 8.43 -11.15 5.38
N PRO A 188 7.17 -10.70 5.26
CA PRO A 188 6.39 -10.28 6.41
C PRO A 188 6.18 -11.47 7.36
N THR A 189 6.67 -11.33 8.60
CA THR A 189 6.58 -12.35 9.64
C THR A 189 5.63 -11.97 10.79
N LEU A 190 5.07 -10.75 10.76
CA LEU A 190 4.07 -10.27 11.70
C LEU A 190 2.88 -9.67 10.95
N PHE A 191 1.69 -10.20 11.17
CA PHE A 191 0.45 -9.74 10.56
C PHE A 191 -0.44 -9.05 11.60
N LYS A 192 -0.60 -7.73 11.48
CA LYS A 192 -1.46 -6.89 12.34
C LYS A 192 -2.88 -6.71 11.79
N HIS A 193 -3.05 -7.03 10.52
CA HIS A 193 -4.31 -6.96 9.80
C HIS A 193 -4.45 -8.21 8.94
N LEU A 194 -5.67 -8.68 8.73
CA LEU A 194 -5.97 -9.85 7.92
C LEU A 194 -7.19 -9.65 7.03
N SER A 195 -7.18 -10.31 5.90
CA SER A 195 -8.30 -10.33 4.95
C SER A 195 -8.29 -11.63 4.15
N ILE A 196 -9.38 -11.91 3.43
CA ILE A 196 -9.43 -13.07 2.52
C ILE A 196 -8.27 -13.02 1.52
N GLU A 197 -7.96 -11.84 0.99
CA GLU A 197 -6.89 -11.64 0.01
C GLU A 197 -5.48 -11.81 0.57
N SER A 198 -5.33 -11.83 1.90
CA SER A 198 -4.06 -12.18 2.54
C SER A 198 -3.86 -13.67 2.77
N LEU A 199 -4.91 -14.51 2.75
CA LEU A 199 -4.76 -15.97 2.94
C LEU A 199 -3.78 -16.60 1.94
N PRO A 200 -3.79 -16.26 0.63
CA PRO A 200 -2.81 -16.79 -0.31
C PRO A 200 -1.36 -16.48 0.07
N LEU A 201 -1.09 -15.30 0.63
CA LEU A 201 0.24 -14.93 1.12
C LEU A 201 0.64 -15.83 2.29
N LEU A 202 -0.24 -15.97 3.29
CA LEU A 202 -0.01 -16.78 4.48
C LEU A 202 0.20 -18.26 4.13
N ALA A 203 -0.63 -18.80 3.23
CA ALA A 203 -0.50 -20.15 2.71
C ALA A 203 0.85 -20.37 2.01
N LEU A 204 1.28 -19.39 1.21
CA LEU A 204 2.56 -19.44 0.50
C LEU A 204 3.75 -19.38 1.46
N LEU A 205 3.70 -18.52 2.48
CA LEU A 205 4.72 -18.44 3.54
C LEU A 205 4.83 -19.77 4.28
N HIS A 206 3.69 -20.33 4.72
CA HIS A 206 3.62 -21.63 5.38
C HIS A 206 4.20 -22.75 4.51
N LYS A 207 3.80 -22.83 3.23
CA LYS A 207 4.31 -23.81 2.26
C LYS A 207 5.82 -23.72 2.06
N LYS A 208 6.39 -22.53 2.16
CA LYS A 208 7.85 -22.29 2.07
C LYS A 208 8.59 -22.50 3.39
N GLY A 209 7.89 -22.86 4.47
CA GLY A 209 8.49 -23.01 5.80
C GLY A 209 8.90 -21.68 6.44
N ILE A 210 8.37 -20.55 5.96
CA ILE A 210 8.63 -19.24 6.53
C ILE A 210 7.67 -19.05 7.71
N HIS A 211 8.24 -18.98 8.91
CA HIS A 211 7.45 -18.76 10.12
C HIS A 211 6.91 -17.32 10.17
N PHE A 212 5.63 -17.19 10.51
CA PHE A 212 4.97 -15.91 10.77
C PHE A 212 4.02 -16.02 11.96
N THR A 213 3.71 -14.85 12.52
CA THR A 213 2.80 -14.68 13.65
C THR A 213 1.69 -13.70 13.29
N VAL A 214 0.55 -13.85 13.96
CA VAL A 214 -0.54 -12.88 13.92
C VAL A 214 -0.49 -12.09 15.21
N ASP A 215 -0.57 -10.76 15.12
CA ASP A 215 -0.49 -9.88 16.29
C ASP A 215 -1.60 -10.20 17.29
N GLN A 216 -1.31 -10.05 18.59
CA GLN A 216 -2.31 -10.29 19.64
C GLN A 216 -3.57 -9.43 19.46
N HIS A 217 -3.40 -8.22 18.93
CA HIS A 217 -4.50 -7.34 18.52
C HIS A 217 -4.56 -7.32 16.99
N CYS A 218 -5.26 -8.29 16.40
CA CYS A 218 -5.36 -8.38 14.95
C CYS A 218 -6.66 -7.77 14.44
N THR A 219 -6.55 -6.80 13.55
CA THR A 219 -7.73 -6.30 12.81
C THR A 219 -8.03 -7.16 11.58
N PHE A 220 -9.26 -7.14 11.07
CA PHE A 220 -9.57 -7.75 9.78
C PHE A 220 -10.69 -7.06 9.00
N SER A 221 -10.75 -7.36 7.70
CA SER A 221 -11.80 -6.95 6.75
C SER A 221 -12.61 -8.16 6.24
N LEU A 222 -13.46 -8.75 7.10
CA LEU A 222 -14.24 -9.96 6.81
C LEU A 222 -15.74 -9.75 7.03
N TYR A 223 -16.58 -10.30 6.15
CA TYR A 223 -18.00 -10.46 6.45
C TYR A 223 -18.21 -11.66 7.38
N VAL A 224 -19.23 -11.60 8.25
CA VAL A 224 -19.52 -12.68 9.22
C VAL A 224 -19.69 -14.06 8.57
N ARG A 225 -20.25 -14.10 7.36
CA ARG A 225 -20.44 -15.35 6.58
C ARG A 225 -19.12 -16.02 6.15
N GLU A 226 -18.04 -15.27 6.02
CA GLU A 226 -16.72 -15.76 5.56
C GLU A 226 -15.86 -16.26 6.73
N MET A 227 -16.09 -15.75 7.95
CA MET A 227 -15.22 -15.98 9.11
C MET A 227 -14.94 -17.45 9.39
N LYS A 228 -15.95 -18.33 9.33
CA LYS A 228 -15.74 -19.75 9.67
C LYS A 228 -14.76 -20.42 8.73
N ALA A 229 -14.92 -20.22 7.41
CA ALA A 229 -14.02 -20.78 6.42
C ALA A 229 -12.61 -20.16 6.55
N PHE A 230 -12.56 -18.83 6.68
CA PHE A 230 -11.33 -18.07 6.89
C PHE A 230 -10.51 -18.59 8.07
N PHE A 231 -11.12 -18.74 9.25
CA PHE A 231 -10.40 -19.17 10.45
C PHE A 231 -10.00 -20.65 10.41
N VAL A 232 -10.80 -21.52 9.78
CA VAL A 232 -10.41 -22.92 9.56
C VAL A 232 -9.12 -22.98 8.74
N GLU A 233 -9.05 -22.19 7.67
CA GLU A 233 -7.87 -22.11 6.82
C GLU A 233 -6.67 -21.49 7.55
N LEU A 234 -6.83 -20.33 8.19
CA LEU A 234 -5.76 -19.64 8.92
C LEU A 234 -5.12 -20.55 10.00
N LYS A 235 -5.95 -21.31 10.72
CA LYS A 235 -5.50 -22.27 11.73
C LYS A 235 -4.67 -23.43 11.17
N SER A 236 -4.79 -23.73 9.87
CA SER A 236 -3.93 -24.73 9.24
C SER A 236 -2.51 -24.21 9.02
N TYR A 237 -2.31 -22.89 9.08
CA TYR A 237 -1.02 -22.25 8.83
C TYR A 237 -0.28 -21.85 10.11
N THR A 238 -1.00 -21.39 11.14
CA THR A 238 -0.42 -20.88 12.39
C THR A 238 -1.36 -21.01 13.58
N ASP A 239 -0.82 -20.98 14.80
CA ASP A 239 -1.63 -20.87 16.02
C ASP A 239 -2.18 -19.44 16.16
N ILE A 240 -3.46 -19.35 16.50
CA ILE A 240 -4.17 -18.09 16.71
C ILE A 240 -4.96 -18.08 18.03
N GLY A 241 -4.74 -19.08 18.90
CA GLY A 241 -5.49 -19.17 20.16
C GLY A 241 -5.22 -18.02 21.13
N HIS A 242 -4.09 -17.32 20.95
CA HIS A 242 -3.70 -16.16 21.73
C HIS A 242 -4.21 -14.82 21.15
N VAL A 243 -4.77 -14.82 19.93
CA VAL A 243 -5.13 -13.61 19.20
C VAL A 243 -6.55 -13.14 19.54
N GLN A 244 -6.70 -11.85 19.79
CA GLN A 244 -7.97 -11.15 19.82
C GLN A 244 -8.20 -10.45 18.48
N PHE A 245 -9.39 -10.61 17.94
CA PHE A 245 -9.71 -10.13 16.60
C PHE A 245 -10.70 -8.96 16.64
N TYR A 246 -10.49 -8.01 15.73
CA TYR A 246 -11.28 -6.77 15.67
C TYR A 246 -11.66 -6.45 14.23
N ASN A 247 -12.84 -5.88 14.02
CA ASN A 247 -13.20 -5.33 12.72
C ASN A 247 -12.49 -3.97 12.46
N MET A 248 -12.73 -3.37 11.29
CA MET A 248 -12.15 -2.06 10.94
C MET A 248 -12.61 -0.89 11.82
N ASP A 249 -13.73 -1.03 12.55
CA ASP A 249 -14.21 -0.05 13.53
C ASP A 249 -13.65 -0.31 14.94
N ASN A 250 -12.64 -1.18 15.04
CA ASN A 250 -12.02 -1.62 16.29
C ASN A 250 -13.01 -2.28 17.27
N LYS A 251 -14.08 -2.91 16.76
CA LYS A 251 -15.01 -3.71 17.57
C LYS A 251 -14.53 -5.15 17.63
N HIS A 252 -14.48 -5.71 18.82
CA HIS A 252 -14.10 -7.10 19.05
C HIS A 252 -15.09 -8.09 18.38
N ILE A 253 -14.62 -9.21 17.81
CA ILE A 253 -15.51 -10.14 17.06
C ILE A 253 -16.67 -10.68 17.89
N GLY A 254 -16.44 -10.82 19.19
CA GLY A 254 -17.42 -11.28 20.16
C GLY A 254 -18.56 -10.28 20.38
N SER A 255 -18.44 -9.00 20.06
CA SER A 255 -19.49 -8.02 20.36
C SER A 255 -20.55 -7.90 19.27
N TYR A 256 -20.20 -8.17 18.01
CA TYR A 256 -21.11 -7.98 16.87
C TYR A 256 -21.51 -9.27 16.14
N THR A 257 -20.93 -10.42 16.49
CA THR A 257 -21.34 -11.71 15.91
C THR A 257 -22.47 -12.36 16.72
N GLY A 258 -23.31 -13.15 16.03
CA GLY A 258 -24.40 -13.89 16.67
C GLY A 258 -23.91 -15.01 17.57
N ILE A 259 -24.74 -15.42 18.55
CA ILE A 259 -24.39 -16.41 19.57
C ILE A 259 -23.82 -17.72 19.01
N GLU A 260 -24.38 -18.23 17.91
CA GLU A 260 -23.92 -19.49 17.31
C GLU A 260 -22.53 -19.36 16.66
N THR A 261 -22.16 -18.16 16.23
CA THR A 261 -20.82 -17.86 15.75
C THR A 261 -19.85 -17.71 16.93
N VAL A 262 -20.24 -17.06 18.02
CA VAL A 262 -19.43 -16.97 19.25
C VAL A 262 -19.14 -18.36 19.84
N LYS A 263 -20.16 -19.21 19.99
CA LYS A 263 -19.98 -20.61 20.40
C LYS A 263 -19.04 -21.36 19.43
N TRP A 264 -19.13 -21.07 18.13
CA TRP A 264 -18.23 -21.64 17.14
C TRP A 264 -16.78 -21.18 17.32
N PHE A 265 -16.52 -19.91 17.65
CA PHE A 265 -15.17 -19.43 17.94
C PHE A 265 -14.57 -20.16 19.15
N ILE A 266 -15.29 -20.16 20.27
CA ILE A 266 -14.88 -20.81 21.52
C ILE A 266 -14.60 -22.30 21.29
N ARG A 267 -15.51 -23.02 20.61
CA ARG A 267 -15.33 -24.47 20.35
C ARG A 267 -14.12 -24.79 19.48
N ASN A 268 -13.72 -23.86 18.63
CA ASN A 268 -12.57 -23.98 17.76
C ASN A 268 -11.32 -23.28 18.33
N GLY A 269 -11.30 -22.90 19.60
CA GLY A 269 -10.11 -22.33 20.24
C GLY A 269 -9.71 -20.96 19.68
N ILE A 270 -10.68 -20.18 19.19
CA ILE A 270 -10.50 -18.76 18.87
C ILE A 270 -10.96 -17.99 20.11
N ARG A 271 -10.04 -17.22 20.69
CA ARG A 271 -10.28 -16.50 21.94
C ARG A 271 -11.35 -15.44 21.73
N ILE A 272 -12.21 -15.29 22.74
CA ILE A 272 -13.12 -14.17 22.88
C ILE A 272 -12.87 -13.60 24.26
N ASP A 273 -12.69 -12.29 24.35
CA ASP A 273 -12.52 -11.62 25.64
C ASP A 273 -13.75 -11.81 26.55
N ASP A 274 -13.52 -12.16 27.82
CA ASP A 274 -14.58 -12.40 28.80
C ASP A 274 -15.32 -11.09 29.12
N GLU A 275 -14.63 -9.96 29.14
CA GLU A 275 -15.26 -8.64 29.34
C GLU A 275 -16.28 -8.38 28.22
N ILE A 276 -15.92 -8.72 26.98
CA ILE A 276 -16.83 -8.61 25.83
C ILE A 276 -18.00 -9.59 25.94
N LEU A 277 -17.80 -10.79 26.48
CA LEU A 277 -18.88 -11.76 26.66
C LEU A 277 -19.89 -11.34 27.73
N ILE A 278 -19.42 -10.74 28.83
CA ILE A 278 -20.27 -10.28 29.95
C ILE A 278 -21.22 -9.18 29.50
N GLU A 279 -20.80 -8.30 28.60
CA GLU A 279 -21.61 -7.19 28.10
C GLU A 279 -22.75 -7.62 27.15
N ARG A 280 -22.76 -8.89 26.70
CA ARG A 280 -23.77 -9.37 25.76
C ARG A 280 -25.10 -9.66 26.43
N SER A 281 -26.20 -9.34 25.76
CA SER A 281 -27.55 -9.69 26.21
C SER A 281 -27.83 -11.20 26.28
N ASP A 282 -26.99 -12.02 25.66
CA ASP A 282 -27.07 -13.48 25.65
C ASP A 282 -25.91 -14.16 26.41
N ALA A 283 -25.22 -13.42 27.29
CA ALA A 283 -24.09 -13.89 28.10
C ALA A 283 -24.38 -15.21 28.85
N ASP A 284 -25.53 -15.30 29.55
CA ASP A 284 -25.91 -16.50 30.31
C ASP A 284 -25.90 -17.78 29.46
N LYS A 285 -26.35 -17.68 28.20
CA LYS A 285 -26.39 -18.82 27.27
C LYS A 285 -24.98 -19.21 26.81
N ILE A 286 -24.07 -18.25 26.70
CA ILE A 286 -22.67 -18.48 26.30
C ILE A 286 -21.91 -19.09 27.47
N PHE A 287 -22.00 -18.53 28.67
CA PHE A 287 -21.34 -19.09 29.86
C PHE A 287 -21.89 -20.46 30.24
N GLY A 288 -23.20 -20.69 30.10
CA GLY A 288 -23.79 -22.02 30.25
C GLY A 288 -23.23 -23.04 29.24
N TYR A 289 -22.96 -22.60 28.00
CA TYR A 289 -22.31 -23.44 26.98
C TYR A 289 -20.86 -23.77 27.34
N ILE A 290 -20.07 -22.78 27.78
CA ILE A 290 -18.67 -22.94 28.21
C ILE A 290 -18.59 -23.94 29.37
N ALA A 291 -19.35 -23.70 30.46
CA ALA A 291 -19.36 -24.56 31.63
C ALA A 291 -19.78 -26.01 31.28
N GLY A 292 -20.77 -26.17 30.40
CA GLY A 292 -21.20 -27.48 29.92
C GLY A 292 -20.12 -28.22 29.11
N ARG A 293 -19.30 -27.48 28.36
CA ARG A 293 -18.17 -28.04 27.61
C ARG A 293 -17.02 -28.43 28.54
N ASP A 294 -16.61 -27.54 29.43
CA ASP A 294 -15.48 -27.78 30.33
C ASP A 294 -15.76 -28.97 31.24
N LYS A 295 -17.00 -29.09 31.74
CA LYS A 295 -17.46 -30.28 32.45
C LYS A 295 -17.28 -31.56 31.61
N LYS A 296 -17.61 -31.54 30.32
CA LYS A 296 -17.45 -32.71 29.42
C LYS A 296 -15.97 -33.05 29.18
N GLU A 297 -15.12 -32.05 28.97
CA GLU A 297 -13.68 -32.27 28.79
C GLU A 297 -13.03 -32.82 30.07
N LEU A 298 -13.35 -32.26 31.24
CA LEU A 298 -12.93 -32.80 32.54
C LEU A 298 -13.33 -34.28 32.71
N PHE A 299 -14.58 -34.64 32.36
CA PHE A 299 -15.02 -36.04 32.43
C PHE A 299 -14.28 -36.97 31.46
N LYS A 300 -13.84 -36.49 30.29
CA LYS A 300 -13.02 -37.30 29.36
C LYS A 300 -11.65 -37.59 29.96
N VAL A 301 -11.00 -36.57 30.52
CA VAL A 301 -9.68 -36.70 31.17
C VAL A 301 -9.77 -37.69 32.33
N ILE A 302 -10.71 -37.50 33.26
CA ILE A 302 -10.91 -38.39 34.41
C ILE A 302 -11.15 -39.84 33.95
N LYS A 303 -12.00 -40.08 32.94
CA LYS A 303 -12.25 -41.43 32.43
C LYS A 303 -10.99 -42.06 31.82
N SER A 304 -10.20 -41.28 31.09
CA SER A 304 -8.95 -41.77 30.49
C SER A 304 -7.91 -42.18 31.54
N GLU A 305 -7.79 -41.42 32.63
CA GLU A 305 -6.91 -41.74 33.76
C GLU A 305 -7.35 -42.99 34.53
N ILE A 306 -8.66 -43.16 34.74
CA ILE A 306 -9.22 -44.37 35.37
C ILE A 306 -8.89 -45.62 34.53
N ILE A 307 -8.93 -45.53 33.20
CA ILE A 307 -8.62 -46.64 32.29
C ILE A 307 -7.12 -46.96 32.30
N GLN A 308 -6.25 -45.97 32.45
CA GLN A 308 -4.79 -46.14 32.50
C GLN A 308 -4.25 -46.54 33.89
N SER A 309 -5.09 -46.49 34.93
CA SER A 309 -4.73 -46.94 36.27
C SER A 309 -4.53 -48.47 36.30
N PRO A 310 -3.40 -49.00 36.82
CA PRO A 310 -3.12 -50.43 36.77
C PRO A 310 -4.20 -51.22 37.52
N LYS A 311 -4.86 -52.16 36.82
CA LYS A 311 -5.80 -53.10 37.44
C LYS A 311 -5.05 -53.87 38.53
N ARG A 312 -5.42 -53.65 39.79
CA ARG A 312 -4.94 -54.46 40.92
C ARG A 312 -5.18 -55.93 40.59
N LYS A 313 -4.11 -56.68 40.30
CA LYS A 313 -4.17 -58.14 40.28
C LYS A 313 -4.55 -58.58 41.69
N ARG A 314 -5.71 -59.23 41.84
CA ARG A 314 -6.03 -59.94 43.08
C ARG A 314 -4.99 -61.05 43.22
N ILE A 315 -4.18 -60.92 44.28
CA ILE A 315 -3.30 -61.96 44.81
C ILE A 315 -4.19 -63.00 45.48
#